data_AF-A0A958H6T7-F1
#
_entry.id   AF-A0A958H6T7-F1
#
_cell.length_a   1.000
_cell.length_b   1.000
_cell.length_c   1.000
_cell.angle_alpha   90.00
_cell.angle_beta   90.00
_cell.angle_gamma   90.00
#
_symmetry.space_group_name_H-M   'P 1'
#
loop_
_entity.id
_entity.type
_entity.pdbx_description
1 polymer ?
#
loop_
_entity_poly.entity_id
_entity_poly.type
_entity_poly.pdbx_seq_one_letter_code
_entity_poly.pdbx_strand_id
1 'polypeptide(L)'
;MTQHIYWHAPVWEVLLLGLTGLALLAWLVWRAVRRPHPSAALSAIDPALNDQPLFFFDRVHGIVALNDGAQQVLNTLSASQDSHSLDILTDALLEAQEESRLVQQAGWPKPGYSLIAAPVAGQAGSVTGVFALVAPEPPLLPAERRIDEPAMPATDWIEIGATLRLHRQRPAVRVERIDPTTTGQAAMAWQENQISPTEEALLRHLLTHSNEVQAAEALFSAVWPDDEVGTFGLRPDQKDRLRRLVFQLRQHVEPDPRAPRYVRTAHGAGYVLYSNGELALP
;
A
#
# COMPACT_ATOMS: atom_id res chain seq x y z
N MET A 1 82.71 37.18 -11.24
CA MET A 1 81.73 38.14 -10.70
C MET A 1 80.45 37.39 -10.41
N THR A 2 80.19 37.06 -9.15
CA THR A 2 79.01 36.32 -8.68
C THR A 2 77.87 37.30 -8.42
N GLN A 3 76.82 37.23 -9.24
CA GLN A 3 75.67 38.10 -9.15
C GLN A 3 74.65 37.47 -8.19
N HIS A 4 74.59 37.96 -6.95
CA HIS A 4 73.58 37.55 -5.98
C HIS A 4 72.23 38.19 -6.35
N ILE A 5 71.30 37.38 -6.85
CA ILE A 5 69.92 37.79 -7.12
C ILE A 5 69.18 37.80 -5.78
N TYR A 6 68.98 38.98 -5.20
CA TYR A 6 68.16 39.17 -4.01
C TYR A 6 66.68 39.12 -4.40
N TRP A 7 66.01 38.00 -4.12
CA TRP A 7 64.54 37.92 -4.14
C TRP A 7 63.99 38.58 -2.87
N HIS A 8 63.92 39.91 -2.87
CA HIS A 8 63.06 40.62 -1.92
C HIS A 8 61.63 40.55 -2.45
N ALA A 9 60.91 39.46 -2.14
CA ALA A 9 59.45 39.54 -2.14
C ALA A 9 59.09 40.62 -1.11
N PRO A 10 58.51 41.76 -1.54
CA PRO A 10 58.26 42.84 -0.63
C PRO A 10 57.24 42.37 0.41
N VAL A 11 57.51 42.66 1.69
CA VAL A 11 56.76 42.11 2.84
C VAL A 11 55.23 42.31 2.71
N TRP A 12 54.81 43.37 2.01
CA TRP A 12 53.41 43.64 1.74
C TRP A 12 52.73 42.60 0.82
N GLU A 13 53.44 41.97 -0.13
CA GLU A 13 52.90 40.90 -0.98
C GLU A 13 52.63 39.64 -0.17
N VAL A 14 53.55 39.27 0.72
CA VAL A 14 53.40 38.12 1.63
C VAL A 14 52.24 38.34 2.59
N LEU A 15 52.11 39.56 3.14
CA LEU A 15 50.98 39.94 4.00
C LEU A 15 49.65 39.91 3.24
N LEU A 16 49.62 40.35 1.98
CA LEU A 16 48.41 40.36 1.16
C LEU A 16 47.96 38.93 0.81
N LEU A 17 48.89 38.05 0.45
CA LEU A 17 48.62 36.62 0.27
C LEU A 17 48.10 35.97 1.56
N GLY A 18 48.72 36.27 2.71
CA GLY A 18 48.26 35.78 4.01
C GLY A 18 46.84 36.22 4.34
N LEU A 19 46.52 37.51 4.15
CA LEU A 19 45.20 38.08 4.42
C LEU A 19 44.12 37.52 3.50
N THR A 20 44.41 37.37 2.20
CA THR A 20 43.45 36.78 1.25
C THR A 20 43.17 35.31 1.56
N GLY A 21 44.19 34.53 1.93
CA GLY A 21 44.02 33.16 2.40
C GLY A 21 43.15 33.07 3.65
N LEU A 22 43.39 33.96 4.63
CA LEU A 22 42.62 34.01 5.87
C LEU A 22 41.16 34.43 5.64
N ALA A 23 40.93 35.40 4.75
CA ALA A 23 39.60 35.82 4.34
C ALA A 23 38.84 34.70 3.61
N LEU A 24 39.52 33.95 2.73
CA LEU A 24 38.93 32.83 2.00
C LEU A 24 38.61 31.66 2.95
N LEU A 25 39.48 31.38 3.92
CA LEU A 25 39.25 30.38 4.95
C LEU A 25 38.09 30.78 5.86
N ALA A 26 38.03 32.04 6.31
CA ALA A 26 36.91 32.59 7.06
C ALA A 26 35.60 32.53 6.26
N TRP A 27 35.64 32.82 4.96
CA TRP A 27 34.48 32.69 4.09
C TRP A 27 34.03 31.24 3.91
N LEU A 28 34.96 30.29 3.76
CA LEU A 28 34.64 28.87 3.69
C LEU A 28 34.06 28.34 5.00
N VAL A 29 34.60 28.76 6.15
CA VAL A 29 34.06 28.43 7.48
C VAL A 29 32.67 29.04 7.64
N TRP A 30 32.49 30.31 7.31
CA TRP A 30 31.19 30.98 7.36
C TRP A 30 30.16 30.32 6.45
N ARG A 31 30.56 29.93 5.24
CA ARG A 31 29.72 29.21 4.28
C ARG A 31 29.40 27.79 4.75
N ALA A 32 30.33 27.10 5.40
CA ALA A 32 30.09 25.80 6.00
C ALA A 32 29.10 25.89 7.17
N VAL A 33 29.24 26.91 8.02
CA VAL A 33 28.35 27.18 9.16
C VAL A 33 26.98 27.67 8.72
N ARG A 34 26.88 28.37 7.58
CA ARG A 34 25.61 28.82 6.98
C ARG A 34 24.89 27.77 6.14
N ARG A 35 25.35 26.52 6.09
CA ARG A 35 24.53 25.47 5.48
C ARG A 35 23.23 25.39 6.30
N PRO A 36 22.05 25.60 5.67
CA PRO A 36 20.80 25.51 6.40
C PRO A 36 20.72 24.13 7.02
N HIS A 37 20.50 24.08 8.33
CA HIS A 37 20.26 22.81 9.01
C HIS A 37 19.07 22.12 8.33
N PRO A 38 19.10 20.78 8.18
CA PRO A 38 18.00 20.04 7.56
C PRO A 38 16.64 20.32 8.24
N SER A 39 16.66 20.64 9.54
CA SER A 39 15.48 21.08 10.31
C SER A 39 14.82 22.35 9.76
N ALA A 40 15.61 23.30 9.26
CA ALA A 40 15.11 24.54 8.67
C ALA A 40 14.41 24.31 7.32
N ALA A 41 14.81 23.27 6.58
CA ALA A 41 14.16 22.89 5.33
C ALA A 41 12.84 22.15 5.58
N LEU A 42 12.80 21.26 6.58
CA LEU A 42 11.59 20.50 6.93
C LEU A 42 10.51 21.39 7.54
N SER A 43 10.87 22.30 8.45
CA SER A 43 9.93 23.26 9.06
C SER A 43 9.34 24.26 8.04
N ALA A 44 10.05 24.53 6.94
CA ALA A 44 9.53 25.34 5.85
C ALA A 44 8.48 24.62 4.99
N ILE A 45 8.48 23.28 4.99
CA ILE A 45 7.50 22.46 4.26
C ILE A 45 6.22 22.29 5.12
N ASP A 46 6.40 21.87 6.37
CA ASP A 46 5.31 21.75 7.33
C ASP A 46 5.89 21.91 8.75
N PRO A 47 5.39 22.86 9.58
CA PRO A 47 5.86 23.01 10.95
C PRO A 47 5.64 21.76 11.80
N ALA A 48 4.63 20.93 11.50
CA ALA A 48 4.37 19.69 12.23
C ALA A 48 5.49 18.65 12.07
N LEU A 49 6.21 18.70 10.94
CA LEU A 49 7.38 17.84 10.71
C LEU A 49 8.59 18.22 11.55
N ASN A 50 8.60 19.38 12.23
CA ASN A 50 9.69 19.71 13.14
C ASN A 50 9.56 19.02 14.50
N ASP A 51 8.32 18.78 14.94
CA ASP A 51 7.99 18.17 16.23
C ASP A 51 8.02 16.64 16.18
N GLN A 52 7.68 16.03 15.04
CA GLN A 52 7.73 14.58 14.86
C GLN A 52 9.18 14.09 14.76
N PRO A 53 9.70 13.21 15.63
CA PRO A 53 11.10 12.80 15.56
C PRO A 53 11.45 12.05 14.25
N LEU A 54 12.31 12.64 13.42
CA LEU A 54 12.78 12.09 12.15
C LEU A 54 14.30 11.84 12.17
N PHE A 55 14.69 10.61 11.87
CA PHE A 55 16.07 10.16 11.82
C PHE A 55 16.44 9.70 10.42
N PHE A 56 17.68 9.95 10.04
CA PHE A 56 18.30 9.32 8.89
C PHE A 56 19.49 8.51 9.34
N PHE A 57 19.60 7.29 8.86
CA PHE A 57 20.70 6.40 9.15
C PHE A 57 21.43 6.02 7.87
N ASP A 58 22.74 6.15 7.91
CA ASP A 58 23.65 5.68 6.86
C ASP A 58 24.86 5.05 7.55
N ARG A 59 25.48 4.04 6.90
CA ARG A 59 26.67 3.36 7.41
C ARG A 59 27.85 4.30 7.59
N VAL A 60 27.91 5.38 6.80
CA VAL A 60 29.02 6.34 6.86
C VAL A 60 28.86 7.34 7.99
N HIS A 61 27.63 7.83 8.20
CA HIS A 61 27.35 8.95 9.10
C HIS A 61 26.68 8.54 10.42
N GLY A 62 26.26 7.29 10.54
CA GLY A 62 25.49 6.81 11.67
C GLY A 62 24.09 7.42 11.70
N ILE A 63 23.55 7.58 12.91
CA ILE A 63 22.22 8.16 13.13
C ILE A 63 22.32 9.68 13.10
N VAL A 64 21.61 10.31 12.17
CA VAL A 64 21.52 11.75 11.97
C VAL A 64 20.11 12.21 12.32
N ALA A 65 19.99 13.16 13.25
CA ALA A 65 18.71 13.84 13.51
C ALA A 65 18.39 14.80 12.37
N LEU A 66 17.22 14.64 11.75
CA LEU A 66 16.78 15.50 10.65
C LEU A 66 16.05 16.76 11.14
N ASN A 67 15.51 16.72 12.36
CA ASN A 67 14.75 17.81 12.96
C ASN A 67 14.98 17.94 14.47
N ASP A 68 14.39 18.99 15.05
CA ASP A 68 14.55 19.30 16.47
C ASP A 68 13.92 18.23 17.37
N GLY A 69 12.79 17.64 16.95
CA GLY A 69 12.15 16.52 17.65
C GLY A 69 13.06 15.29 17.78
N ALA A 70 13.75 14.91 16.70
CA ALA A 70 14.74 13.83 16.72
C ALA A 70 15.95 14.15 17.60
N GLN A 71 16.46 15.39 17.52
CA GLN A 71 17.58 15.82 18.33
C GLN A 71 17.22 15.78 19.82
N GLN A 72 16.01 16.19 20.18
CA GLN A 72 15.52 16.13 21.55
C GLN A 72 15.45 14.68 22.07
N VAL A 73 14.95 13.74 21.25
CA VAL A 73 14.91 12.32 21.59
C VAL A 73 16.31 11.76 21.85
N LEU A 74 17.26 11.98 20.94
CA LEU A 74 18.65 11.52 21.12
C LEU A 74 19.32 12.13 22.34
N ASN A 75 19.08 13.42 22.59
CA ASN A 75 19.59 14.10 23.79
C ASN A 75 18.99 13.48 25.06
N THR A 76 17.69 13.18 25.08
CA THR A 76 17.06 12.51 26.23
C THR A 76 17.61 11.11 26.45
N LEU A 77 17.76 10.30 25.39
CA LEU A 77 18.30 8.94 25.48
C LEU A 77 19.75 8.93 25.99
N SER A 78 20.54 9.90 25.53
CA SER A 78 21.93 10.08 25.96
C SER A 78 22.02 10.56 27.41
N ALA A 79 21.12 11.47 27.82
CA ALA A 79 21.08 12.01 29.18
C ALA A 79 20.51 11.03 30.21
N SER A 80 19.58 10.15 29.81
CA SER A 80 18.97 9.15 30.69
C SER A 80 19.83 7.90 30.89
N GLN A 81 21.01 7.80 30.26
CA GLN A 81 21.82 6.57 30.18
C GLN A 81 21.03 5.36 29.68
N ASP A 82 19.95 5.59 28.92
CA ASP A 82 19.09 4.53 28.41
C ASP A 82 19.72 3.89 27.17
N SER A 83 20.83 3.19 27.42
CA SER A 83 21.60 2.49 26.40
C SER A 83 20.72 1.44 25.71
N HIS A 84 19.79 0.85 26.44
CA HIS A 84 18.85 -0.14 25.91
C HIS A 84 17.95 0.43 24.80
N SER A 85 17.39 1.63 24.99
CA SER A 85 16.60 2.29 23.95
C SER A 85 17.42 2.69 22.74
N LEU A 86 18.69 3.07 22.91
CA LEU A 86 19.60 3.36 21.78
C LEU A 86 19.99 2.08 21.02
N ASP A 87 20.18 0.97 21.73
CA ASP A 87 20.44 -0.34 21.13
C ASP A 87 19.25 -0.77 20.26
N ILE A 88 18.02 -0.67 20.78
CA ILE A 88 16.79 -0.98 20.03
C ILE A 88 16.67 -0.12 18.76
N LEU A 89 16.97 1.18 18.84
CA LEU A 89 16.96 2.07 17.68
C LEU A 89 17.99 1.62 16.64
N THR A 90 19.21 1.31 17.09
CA THR A 90 20.30 0.91 16.22
C THR A 90 20.01 -0.43 15.54
N ASP A 91 19.50 -1.40 16.30
CA ASP A 91 19.11 -2.72 15.80
C ASP A 91 18.00 -2.59 14.74
N ALA A 92 16.96 -1.80 15.00
CA ALA A 92 15.87 -1.60 14.04
C ALA A 92 16.33 -0.91 12.75
N LEU A 93 17.28 0.02 12.84
CA LEU A 93 17.86 0.70 11.68
C LEU A 93 18.77 -0.22 10.87
N LEU A 94 19.59 -1.03 11.54
CA LEU A 94 20.46 -2.02 10.89
C LEU A 94 19.62 -3.12 10.23
N GLU A 95 18.60 -3.64 10.92
CA GLU A 95 17.66 -4.62 10.39
C GLU A 95 16.99 -4.10 9.11
N ALA A 96 16.41 -2.89 9.16
CA ALA A 96 15.77 -2.27 8.00
C ALA A 96 16.75 -2.08 6.82
N GLN A 97 18.01 -1.77 7.10
CA GLN A 97 19.02 -1.57 6.06
C GLN A 97 19.47 -2.90 5.43
N GLU A 98 19.78 -3.90 6.25
CA GLU A 98 20.33 -5.19 5.81
C GLU A 98 19.29 -6.01 5.05
N GLU A 99 18.05 -6.02 5.54
CA GLU A 99 16.98 -6.82 4.96
C GLU A 99 16.18 -6.06 3.90
N SER A 100 16.50 -4.78 3.69
CA SER A 100 15.82 -3.92 2.71
C SER A 100 14.30 -3.93 2.85
N ARG A 101 13.80 -4.01 4.10
CA ARG A 101 12.38 -4.03 4.42
C ARG A 101 12.03 -2.97 5.46
N LEU A 102 10.74 -2.61 5.50
CA LEU A 102 10.21 -1.77 6.56
C LEU A 102 10.20 -2.54 7.88
N VAL A 103 10.76 -1.93 8.92
CA VAL A 103 10.78 -2.46 10.30
C VAL A 103 9.94 -1.55 11.17
N GLN A 104 9.07 -2.14 11.99
CA GLN A 104 8.24 -1.41 12.93
C GLN A 104 8.44 -1.98 14.32
N GLN A 105 8.91 -1.14 15.25
CA GLN A 105 9.08 -1.48 16.65
C GLN A 105 8.05 -0.73 17.49
N ALA A 106 7.26 -1.46 18.28
CA ALA A 106 6.28 -0.88 19.19
C ALA A 106 6.90 -0.52 20.55
N GLY A 107 6.31 0.44 21.25
CA GLY A 107 6.72 0.84 22.60
C GLY A 107 8.02 1.64 22.69
N TRP A 108 8.49 2.22 21.58
CA TRP A 108 9.74 2.99 21.53
C TRP A 108 9.49 4.47 21.17
N PRO A 109 10.16 5.44 21.83
CA PRO A 109 11.10 5.29 22.95
C PRO A 109 10.39 5.09 24.31
N LYS A 110 9.06 5.14 24.32
CA LYS A 110 8.21 4.96 25.50
C LYS A 110 6.90 4.28 25.08
N PRO A 111 6.17 3.63 26.00
CA PRO A 111 4.89 2.99 25.68
C PRO A 111 3.92 3.95 24.98
N GLY A 112 3.21 3.46 23.95
CA GLY A 112 2.28 4.27 23.15
C GLY A 112 2.94 5.03 21.99
N TYR A 113 4.20 4.75 21.68
CA TYR A 113 4.91 5.24 20.49
C TYR A 113 5.50 4.06 19.72
N SER A 114 5.59 4.21 18.40
CA SER A 114 6.19 3.21 17.52
C SER A 114 7.27 3.86 16.66
N LEU A 115 8.42 3.18 16.60
CA LEU A 115 9.51 3.49 15.68
C LEU A 115 9.26 2.76 14.37
N ILE A 116 9.21 3.51 13.28
CA ILE A 116 9.05 2.97 11.92
C ILE A 116 10.32 3.31 11.15
N ALA A 117 11.05 2.29 10.70
CA ALA A 117 12.28 2.41 9.92
C ALA A 117 12.04 1.88 8.50
N ALA A 118 12.22 2.73 7.50
CA ALA A 118 11.99 2.44 6.10
C ALA A 118 13.29 2.61 5.30
N PRO A 119 13.71 1.60 4.49
CA PRO A 119 14.90 1.70 3.66
C PRO A 119 14.68 2.70 2.52
N VAL A 120 15.66 3.55 2.29
CA VAL A 120 15.69 4.50 1.18
C VAL A 120 16.42 3.85 0.01
N ALA A 121 15.66 3.50 -1.03
CA ALA A 121 16.20 2.94 -2.25
C ALA A 121 17.05 3.98 -3.00
N GLY A 122 18.27 3.58 -3.34
CA GLY A 122 19.22 4.29 -4.19
C GLY A 122 19.13 3.87 -5.65
N GLN A 123 20.01 4.44 -6.46
CA GLN A 123 20.14 4.02 -7.85
C GLN A 123 20.68 2.59 -7.94
N ALA A 124 20.16 1.82 -8.90
CA ALA A 124 20.48 0.41 -9.15
C ALA A 124 20.08 -0.59 -8.03
N GLY A 125 19.05 -0.28 -7.23
CA GLY A 125 18.51 -1.23 -6.24
C GLY A 125 19.36 -1.39 -4.98
N SER A 126 20.34 -0.51 -4.76
CA SER A 126 21.10 -0.43 -3.51
C SER A 126 20.35 0.39 -2.47
N VAL A 127 20.38 0.01 -1.18
CA VAL A 127 19.81 0.85 -0.11
C VAL A 127 20.84 1.92 0.26
N THR A 128 20.49 3.20 0.08
CA THR A 128 21.39 4.35 0.35
C THR A 128 21.38 4.75 1.83
N GLY A 129 20.34 4.39 2.55
CA GLY A 129 20.18 4.67 3.97
C GLY A 129 18.83 4.22 4.47
N VAL A 130 18.54 4.46 5.73
CA VAL A 130 17.24 4.17 6.35
C VAL A 130 16.68 5.47 6.89
N PHE A 131 15.42 5.73 6.57
CA PHE A 131 14.67 6.83 7.15
C PHE A 131 13.82 6.26 8.27
N ALA A 132 13.95 6.80 9.48
CA ALA A 132 13.13 6.39 10.59
C ALA A 132 12.33 7.56 11.16
N LEU A 133 11.11 7.25 11.58
CA LEU A 133 10.23 8.20 12.24
C LEU A 133 9.64 7.59 13.50
N VAL A 134 9.37 8.44 14.47
CA VAL A 134 8.60 8.07 15.66
C VAL A 134 7.20 8.61 15.50
N ALA A 135 6.22 7.72 15.47
CA ALA A 135 4.82 8.08 15.48
C ALA A 135 4.20 7.68 16.82
N PRO A 136 3.21 8.43 17.33
CA PRO A 136 2.34 7.88 18.36
C PRO A 136 1.76 6.57 17.81
N GLU A 137 1.85 5.52 18.61
CA GLU A 137 1.17 4.29 18.28
C GLU A 137 -0.31 4.65 18.19
N PRO A 138 -0.97 4.42 17.04
CA PRO A 138 -2.39 4.68 16.96
C PRO A 138 -3.01 3.91 18.13
N PRO A 139 -3.85 4.55 18.97
CA PRO A 139 -4.54 3.81 20.02
C PRO A 139 -5.14 2.61 19.34
N LEU A 140 -4.93 1.40 19.90
CA LEU A 140 -5.58 0.19 19.42
C LEU A 140 -7.05 0.57 19.23
N LEU A 141 -7.42 0.88 17.99
CA LEU A 141 -8.81 1.03 17.62
C LEU A 141 -9.35 -0.33 18.05
N PRO A 142 -10.28 -0.41 19.01
CA PRO A 142 -10.81 -1.70 19.43
C PRO A 142 -11.17 -2.44 18.16
N ALA A 143 -10.36 -3.46 17.84
CA ALA A 143 -10.01 -3.91 16.49
C ALA A 143 -10.97 -3.39 15.43
N GLU A 144 -10.77 -2.18 14.87
CA GLU A 144 -11.81 -1.45 14.12
C GLU A 144 -13.23 -1.85 14.57
N ARG A 145 -13.92 -1.02 15.38
CA ARG A 145 -15.38 -1.02 15.26
C ARG A 145 -15.66 -0.71 13.80
N ARG A 146 -15.78 -1.76 12.98
CA ARG A 146 -16.44 -1.83 11.71
C ARG A 146 -17.61 -0.91 11.94
N ILE A 147 -17.62 0.21 11.21
CA ILE A 147 -18.71 1.18 11.28
C ILE A 147 -19.95 0.31 11.40
N ASP A 148 -20.62 0.40 12.56
CA ASP A 148 -21.88 -0.27 12.78
C ASP A 148 -22.82 0.44 11.80
N GLU A 149 -22.77 0.01 10.53
CA GLU A 149 -23.93 -0.01 9.66
C GLU A 149 -25.05 -0.48 10.59
N PRO A 150 -26.07 0.37 10.80
CA PRO A 150 -27.07 0.16 11.84
C PRO A 150 -27.53 -1.28 11.73
N ALA A 151 -27.22 -2.09 12.76
CA ALA A 151 -27.32 -3.53 12.78
C ALA A 151 -28.45 -4.04 11.87
N MET A 152 -28.14 -4.21 10.59
CA MET A 152 -29.03 -4.89 9.69
C MET A 152 -28.93 -6.33 10.16
N PRO A 153 -30.05 -6.95 10.54
CA PRO A 153 -30.05 -8.28 11.12
C PRO A 153 -29.15 -9.16 10.26
N ALA A 154 -28.20 -9.85 10.88
CA ALA A 154 -27.21 -10.69 10.23
C ALA A 154 -27.90 -11.52 9.14
N THR A 155 -27.87 -10.99 7.93
CA THR A 155 -28.49 -11.65 6.82
C THR A 155 -27.34 -12.51 6.33
N ASP A 156 -27.47 -13.82 6.47
CA ASP A 156 -26.47 -14.78 5.96
C ASP A 156 -26.27 -14.69 4.44
N TRP A 157 -26.82 -13.66 3.80
CA TRP A 157 -26.90 -13.39 2.39
C TRP A 157 -26.25 -12.04 2.06
N ILE A 158 -25.31 -12.07 1.12
CA ILE A 158 -24.69 -10.93 0.46
C ILE A 158 -25.64 -10.45 -0.63
N GLU A 159 -26.01 -9.19 -0.63
CA GLU A 159 -26.84 -8.60 -1.69
C GLU A 159 -25.94 -8.19 -2.86
N ILE A 160 -26.19 -8.77 -4.05
CA ILE A 160 -25.45 -8.50 -5.30
C ILE A 160 -26.26 -7.54 -6.19
N GLY A 161 -27.43 -7.12 -5.74
CA GLY A 161 -28.34 -6.22 -6.43
C GLY A 161 -29.77 -6.38 -5.91
N ALA A 162 -30.73 -5.72 -6.56
CA ALA A 162 -32.12 -5.70 -6.10
C ALA A 162 -32.79 -7.10 -6.11
N THR A 163 -32.34 -8.01 -6.97
CA THR A 163 -33.02 -9.30 -7.22
C THR A 163 -32.11 -10.52 -7.03
N LEU A 164 -30.88 -10.35 -6.55
CA LEU A 164 -29.91 -11.44 -6.38
C LEU A 164 -29.20 -11.33 -5.04
N ARG A 165 -29.20 -12.44 -4.31
CA ARG A 165 -28.48 -12.59 -3.04
C ARG A 165 -27.65 -13.88 -3.05
N LEU A 166 -26.46 -13.86 -2.47
CA LEU A 166 -25.56 -15.01 -2.33
C LEU A 166 -25.32 -15.34 -0.87
N HIS A 167 -25.48 -16.60 -0.47
CA HIS A 167 -25.23 -17.03 0.89
C HIS A 167 -23.72 -16.96 1.24
N ARG A 168 -23.38 -16.45 2.43
CA ARG A 168 -21.97 -16.20 2.83
C ARG A 168 -21.17 -17.48 3.02
N GLN A 169 -21.80 -18.51 3.58
CA GLN A 169 -21.13 -19.73 4.06
C GLN A 169 -21.51 -21.00 3.29
N ARG A 170 -22.44 -20.92 2.35
CA ARG A 170 -22.98 -22.09 1.63
C ARG A 170 -23.09 -21.74 0.15
N PRO A 171 -22.95 -22.73 -0.75
CA PRO A 171 -23.16 -22.55 -2.18
C PRO A 171 -24.67 -22.42 -2.49
N ALA A 172 -25.28 -21.33 -2.07
CA ALA A 172 -26.71 -21.06 -2.30
C ALA A 172 -26.92 -19.61 -2.73
N VAL A 173 -27.81 -19.41 -3.70
CA VAL A 173 -28.21 -18.09 -4.21
C VAL A 173 -29.71 -17.94 -4.13
N ARG A 174 -30.18 -16.75 -3.79
CA ARG A 174 -31.59 -16.38 -3.82
C ARG A 174 -31.80 -15.40 -4.95
N VAL A 175 -32.73 -15.73 -5.83
CA VAL A 175 -33.11 -14.89 -6.97
C VAL A 175 -34.59 -14.62 -6.91
N GLU A 176 -34.96 -13.37 -7.09
CA GLU A 176 -36.36 -13.00 -7.21
C GLU A 176 -36.86 -13.32 -8.63
N ARG A 177 -37.85 -14.22 -8.73
CA ARG A 177 -38.44 -14.67 -9.99
C ARG A 177 -39.96 -14.59 -9.93
N ILE A 178 -40.59 -14.51 -11.10
CA ILE A 178 -42.04 -14.58 -11.22
C ILE A 178 -42.46 -16.01 -10.87
N ASP A 179 -43.28 -16.19 -9.84
CA ASP A 179 -43.79 -17.51 -9.46
C ASP A 179 -44.87 -17.95 -10.46
N PRO A 180 -44.68 -19.07 -11.21
CA PRO A 180 -45.67 -19.54 -12.17
C PRO A 180 -46.94 -20.10 -11.51
N THR A 181 -46.93 -20.35 -10.20
CA THR A 181 -48.05 -20.98 -9.49
C THR A 181 -49.13 -19.99 -9.03
N THR A 182 -48.80 -18.69 -8.96
CA THR A 182 -49.75 -17.66 -8.53
C THR A 182 -50.51 -17.11 -9.73
N THR A 183 -51.69 -17.68 -10.01
CA THR A 183 -52.57 -17.21 -11.09
C THR A 183 -53.35 -15.98 -10.61
N GLY A 184 -52.73 -14.80 -10.71
CA GLY A 184 -53.38 -13.52 -10.42
C GLY A 184 -52.42 -12.55 -9.73
N GLN A 185 -51.95 -11.56 -10.51
CA GLN A 185 -50.87 -10.60 -10.17
C GLN A 185 -49.50 -11.29 -10.02
N ALA A 186 -48.51 -10.81 -10.78
CA ALA A 186 -47.15 -11.37 -10.80
C ALA A 186 -46.50 -11.25 -9.41
N ALA A 187 -46.72 -12.25 -8.56
CA ALA A 187 -46.07 -12.37 -7.28
C ALA A 187 -44.60 -12.72 -7.55
N MET A 188 -43.74 -11.72 -7.42
CA MET A 188 -42.30 -11.91 -7.37
C MET A 188 -41.98 -12.69 -6.09
N ALA A 189 -41.37 -13.86 -6.23
CA ALA A 189 -41.02 -14.74 -5.11
C ALA A 189 -39.51 -14.99 -5.12
N TRP A 190 -38.91 -14.99 -3.92
CA TRP A 190 -37.52 -15.39 -3.74
C TRP A 190 -37.38 -16.90 -3.88
N GLN A 191 -36.67 -17.34 -4.91
CA GLN A 191 -36.31 -18.74 -5.12
C GLN A 191 -34.87 -18.97 -4.67
N GLU A 192 -34.69 -19.89 -3.73
CA GLU A 192 -33.37 -20.32 -3.27
C GLU A 192 -32.88 -21.51 -4.12
N ASN A 193 -31.79 -21.30 -4.85
CA ASN A 193 -31.14 -22.30 -5.69
C ASN A 193 -29.79 -22.68 -5.06
N GLN A 194 -29.55 -23.98 -4.91
CA GLN A 194 -28.21 -24.47 -4.57
C GLN A 194 -27.36 -24.48 -5.83
N ILE A 195 -26.13 -23.98 -5.73
CA ILE A 195 -25.17 -23.92 -6.83
C ILE A 195 -24.04 -24.92 -6.60
N SER A 196 -23.34 -25.31 -7.67
CA SER A 196 -22.14 -26.14 -7.56
C SER A 196 -20.99 -25.36 -6.90
N PRO A 197 -20.04 -26.00 -6.19
CA PRO A 197 -18.84 -25.33 -5.71
C PRO A 197 -18.05 -24.59 -6.80
N THR A 198 -18.04 -25.12 -8.02
CA THR A 198 -17.39 -24.45 -9.18
C THR A 198 -18.15 -23.21 -9.63
N GLU A 199 -19.49 -23.23 -9.55
CA GLU A 199 -20.33 -22.07 -9.87
C GLU A 199 -20.16 -20.99 -8.80
N GLU A 200 -20.08 -21.40 -7.52
CA GLU A 200 -19.81 -20.49 -6.42
C GLU A 200 -18.44 -19.84 -6.55
N ALA A 201 -17.40 -20.60 -6.87
CA ALA A 201 -16.06 -20.07 -7.11
C ALA A 201 -16.04 -19.04 -8.25
N LEU A 202 -16.72 -19.35 -9.36
CA LEU A 202 -16.87 -18.42 -10.49
C LEU A 202 -17.56 -17.13 -10.06
N LEU A 203 -18.70 -17.25 -9.37
CA LEU A 203 -19.49 -16.10 -8.92
C LEU A 203 -18.72 -15.24 -7.92
N ARG A 204 -18.03 -15.86 -6.96
CA ARG A 204 -17.20 -15.16 -5.97
C ARG A 204 -16.02 -14.44 -6.62
N HIS A 205 -15.36 -15.06 -7.58
CA HIS A 205 -14.26 -14.42 -8.30
C HIS A 205 -14.76 -13.20 -9.09
N LEU A 206 -15.91 -13.33 -9.76
CA LEU A 206 -16.56 -12.22 -10.47
C LEU A 206 -17.06 -11.12 -9.52
N LEU A 207 -17.46 -11.46 -8.29
CA LEU A 207 -17.85 -10.50 -7.26
C LEU A 207 -16.67 -9.67 -6.76
N THR A 208 -15.52 -10.30 -6.53
CA THR A 208 -14.30 -9.59 -6.14
C THR A 208 -13.88 -8.56 -7.19
N HIS A 209 -14.17 -8.84 -8.47
CA HIS A 209 -13.90 -7.95 -9.60
C HIS A 209 -15.19 -7.41 -10.23
N SER A 210 -16.16 -7.02 -9.39
CA SER A 210 -17.44 -6.52 -9.88
C SER A 210 -17.26 -5.31 -10.79
N ASN A 211 -18.07 -5.24 -11.86
CA ASN A 211 -18.04 -4.21 -12.91
C ASN A 211 -16.76 -4.18 -13.76
N GLU A 212 -15.86 -5.16 -13.61
CA GLU A 212 -14.67 -5.30 -14.44
C GLU A 212 -14.80 -6.46 -15.43
N VAL A 213 -14.27 -6.27 -16.64
CA VAL A 213 -14.23 -7.35 -17.63
C VAL A 213 -13.10 -8.31 -17.29
N GLN A 214 -13.47 -9.51 -16.87
CA GLN A 214 -12.53 -10.57 -16.54
C GLN A 214 -12.26 -11.44 -17.77
N ALA A 215 -10.98 -11.63 -18.08
CA ALA A 215 -10.53 -12.45 -19.19
C ALA A 215 -10.96 -13.91 -18.99
N ALA A 216 -11.30 -14.60 -20.08
CA ALA A 216 -11.74 -15.99 -20.02
C ALA A 216 -10.67 -16.89 -19.40
N GLU A 217 -9.40 -16.66 -19.72
CA GLU A 217 -8.22 -17.35 -19.18
C GLU A 217 -8.13 -17.18 -17.66
N ALA A 218 -8.26 -15.96 -17.16
CA ALA A 218 -8.18 -15.65 -15.73
C ALA A 218 -9.32 -16.32 -14.95
N LEU A 219 -10.54 -16.28 -15.51
CA LEU A 219 -11.70 -16.94 -14.92
C LEU A 219 -11.52 -18.46 -14.87
N PHE A 220 -10.99 -19.06 -15.93
CA PHE A 220 -10.77 -20.49 -15.98
C PHE A 220 -9.72 -20.94 -14.95
N SER A 221 -8.58 -20.25 -14.86
CA SER A 221 -7.54 -20.53 -13.86
C SER A 221 -8.02 -20.32 -12.42
N ALA A 222 -8.93 -19.38 -12.18
CA ALA A 222 -9.51 -19.16 -10.86
C ALA A 222 -10.46 -20.29 -10.42
N VAL A 223 -11.18 -20.92 -11.36
CA VAL A 223 -12.13 -22.00 -11.06
C VAL A 223 -11.48 -23.39 -11.08
N TRP A 224 -10.53 -23.60 -11.98
CA TRP A 224 -9.79 -24.86 -12.15
C TRP A 224 -8.28 -24.59 -12.10
N PRO A 225 -7.71 -24.37 -10.91
CA PRO A 225 -6.27 -24.08 -10.77
C PRO A 225 -5.38 -25.26 -11.20
N ASP A 226 -5.89 -26.48 -11.16
CA ASP A 226 -5.18 -27.70 -11.53
C ASP A 226 -5.11 -27.93 -13.06
N ASP A 227 -5.93 -27.22 -13.85
CA ASP A 227 -5.96 -27.37 -15.31
C ASP A 227 -5.05 -26.32 -15.98
N GLU A 228 -3.97 -26.76 -16.62
CA GLU A 228 -3.03 -25.86 -17.30
C GLU A 228 -3.67 -25.09 -18.47
N VAL A 229 -3.59 -23.77 -18.40
CA VAL A 229 -3.90 -22.85 -19.51
C VAL A 229 -2.64 -22.71 -20.37
N GLY A 230 -2.76 -23.03 -21.66
CA GLY A 230 -1.62 -22.98 -22.57
C GLY A 230 -1.16 -21.54 -22.85
N THR A 231 0.09 -21.39 -23.33
CA THR A 231 0.70 -20.10 -23.69
C THR A 231 -0.11 -19.29 -24.72
N PHE A 232 -0.96 -19.95 -25.51
CA PHE A 232 -1.81 -19.34 -26.54
C PHE A 232 -3.27 -19.10 -26.08
N GLY A 233 -3.52 -19.16 -24.76
CA GLY A 233 -4.85 -19.00 -24.16
C GLY A 233 -5.62 -20.31 -24.03
N LEU A 234 -6.94 -20.21 -23.81
CA LEU A 234 -7.77 -21.39 -23.58
C LEU A 234 -7.96 -22.27 -24.83
N ARG A 235 -7.85 -23.58 -24.64
CA ARG A 235 -8.18 -24.58 -25.67
C ARG A 235 -9.70 -24.60 -25.94
N PRO A 236 -10.16 -25.08 -27.12
CA PRO A 236 -11.59 -25.09 -27.46
C PRO A 236 -12.48 -25.81 -26.44
N ASP A 237 -12.02 -26.94 -25.92
CA ASP A 237 -12.68 -27.72 -24.86
C ASP A 237 -12.77 -26.96 -23.54
N GLN A 238 -11.71 -26.26 -23.13
CA GLN A 238 -11.68 -25.41 -21.94
C GLN A 238 -12.65 -24.22 -22.07
N LYS A 239 -12.70 -23.58 -23.25
CA LYS A 239 -13.65 -22.51 -23.56
C LYS A 239 -15.09 -23.00 -23.46
N ASP A 240 -15.38 -24.19 -23.98
CA ASP A 240 -16.72 -24.77 -23.93
C ASP A 240 -17.12 -25.18 -22.51
N ARG A 241 -16.17 -25.66 -21.70
CA ARG A 241 -16.39 -25.93 -20.28
C ARG A 241 -16.74 -24.65 -19.50
N LEU A 242 -15.99 -23.57 -19.72
CA LEU A 242 -16.28 -22.27 -19.10
C LEU A 242 -17.66 -21.73 -19.55
N ARG A 243 -17.98 -21.81 -20.84
CA ARG A 243 -19.30 -21.40 -21.37
C ARG A 243 -20.43 -22.19 -20.72
N ARG A 244 -20.26 -23.51 -20.54
CA ARG A 244 -21.24 -24.37 -19.88
C ARG A 244 -21.42 -23.98 -18.42
N LEU A 245 -20.34 -23.71 -17.70
CA LEU A 245 -20.39 -23.25 -16.31
C LEU A 245 -21.09 -21.90 -16.19
N VAL A 246 -20.78 -20.93 -17.05
CA VAL A 246 -21.47 -19.63 -17.09
C VAL A 246 -22.95 -19.79 -17.41
N PHE A 247 -23.28 -20.69 -18.33
CA PHE A 247 -24.68 -20.99 -18.68
C PHE A 247 -25.45 -21.57 -17.48
N GLN A 248 -24.86 -22.53 -16.76
CA GLN A 248 -25.46 -23.10 -15.54
C GLN A 248 -25.59 -22.04 -14.43
N LEU A 249 -24.54 -21.23 -14.22
CA LEU A 249 -24.58 -20.13 -13.26
C LEU A 249 -25.73 -19.18 -13.58
N ARG A 250 -25.91 -18.75 -14.84
CA ARG A 250 -27.02 -17.89 -15.27
C ARG A 250 -28.39 -18.50 -14.98
N GLN A 251 -28.54 -19.82 -15.13
CA GLN A 251 -29.77 -20.51 -14.77
C GLN A 251 -30.10 -20.44 -13.28
N HIS A 252 -29.11 -20.21 -12.42
CA HIS A 252 -29.30 -20.11 -10.97
C HIS A 252 -29.35 -18.67 -10.45
N VAL A 253 -28.60 -17.73 -11.06
CA VAL A 253 -28.44 -16.35 -10.55
C VAL A 253 -29.26 -15.29 -11.30
N GLU A 254 -29.67 -15.56 -12.55
CA GLU A 254 -30.44 -14.58 -13.32
C GLU A 254 -31.95 -14.72 -13.06
N PRO A 255 -32.70 -13.61 -12.96
CA PRO A 255 -34.16 -13.64 -12.94
C PRO A 255 -34.73 -14.28 -14.21
N ASP A 256 -34.16 -13.94 -15.37
CA ASP A 256 -34.41 -14.58 -16.67
C ASP A 256 -33.08 -14.99 -17.32
N PRO A 257 -32.78 -16.30 -17.44
CA PRO A 257 -31.54 -16.77 -18.07
C PRO A 257 -31.37 -16.35 -19.53
N ARG A 258 -32.46 -15.99 -20.23
CA ARG A 258 -32.43 -15.52 -21.62
C ARG A 258 -32.05 -14.05 -21.74
N ALA A 259 -32.23 -13.28 -20.67
CA ALA A 259 -31.93 -11.85 -20.59
C ALA A 259 -30.99 -11.56 -19.40
N PRO A 260 -29.71 -11.97 -19.50
CA PRO A 260 -28.77 -11.87 -18.37
C PRO A 260 -28.51 -10.41 -17.99
N ARG A 261 -28.80 -10.08 -16.73
CA ARG A 261 -28.60 -8.76 -16.14
C ARG A 261 -27.30 -8.69 -15.36
N TYR A 262 -27.00 -9.73 -14.59
CA TYR A 262 -25.84 -9.76 -13.70
C TYR A 262 -24.58 -10.21 -14.45
N VAL A 263 -24.58 -11.41 -15.03
CA VAL A 263 -23.41 -12.01 -15.69
C VAL A 263 -23.49 -11.80 -17.20
N ARG A 264 -22.82 -10.77 -17.73
CA ARG A 264 -22.83 -10.46 -19.17
C ARG A 264 -21.55 -10.95 -19.85
N THR A 265 -21.69 -11.29 -21.13
CA THR A 265 -20.56 -11.68 -21.98
C THR A 265 -20.00 -10.44 -22.65
N ALA A 266 -18.72 -10.15 -22.39
CA ALA A 266 -17.95 -9.16 -23.14
C ALA A 266 -17.32 -9.86 -24.35
N HIS A 267 -17.92 -9.65 -25.53
CA HIS A 267 -17.52 -10.32 -26.77
C HIS A 267 -16.03 -10.09 -27.06
N GLY A 268 -15.27 -11.18 -27.20
CA GLY A 268 -13.84 -11.14 -27.49
C GLY A 268 -12.92 -10.91 -26.28
N ALA A 269 -13.46 -10.65 -25.10
CA ALA A 269 -12.67 -10.40 -23.88
C ALA A 269 -12.96 -11.41 -22.77
N GLY A 270 -14.23 -11.69 -22.47
CA GLY A 270 -14.60 -12.61 -21.39
C GLY A 270 -15.96 -12.32 -20.77
N TYR A 271 -16.03 -12.23 -19.44
CA TYR A 271 -17.27 -12.04 -18.70
C TYR A 271 -17.15 -10.94 -17.65
N VAL A 272 -18.28 -10.30 -17.36
CA VAL A 272 -18.38 -9.22 -16.36
C VAL A 272 -19.62 -9.47 -15.50
N LEU A 273 -19.50 -9.14 -14.21
CA LEU A 273 -20.60 -9.15 -13.27
C LEU A 273 -20.98 -7.72 -12.90
N TYR A 274 -22.23 -7.34 -13.13
CA TYR A 274 -22.77 -6.05 -12.70
C TYR A 274 -23.49 -6.20 -11.35
N SER A 275 -22.92 -5.62 -10.30
CA SER A 275 -23.44 -5.69 -8.91
C SER A 275 -24.51 -4.64 -8.60
N ASN A 276 -24.71 -3.70 -9.50
CA ASN A 276 -25.87 -2.83 -9.48
C ASN A 276 -26.60 -3.18 -10.77
N GLY A 277 -27.88 -3.57 -10.72
CA GLY A 277 -28.69 -3.84 -11.92
C GLY A 277 -28.88 -2.61 -12.84
N GLU A 278 -28.07 -1.58 -12.64
CA GLU A 278 -28.10 -0.28 -13.27
C GLU A 278 -27.01 -0.21 -14.35
N LEU A 279 -27.50 -0.03 -15.57
CA LEU A 279 -26.73 0.23 -16.76
C LEU A 279 -25.88 1.49 -16.57
N ALA A 280 -24.56 1.34 -16.45
CA ALA A 280 -23.65 2.30 -17.08
C ALA A 280 -23.54 1.91 -18.55
N LEU A 281 -24.52 2.33 -19.36
CA LEU A 281 -24.29 2.47 -20.80
C LEU A 281 -23.52 3.77 -21.03
N PRO A 282 -22.48 3.78 -21.89
CA PRO A 282 -21.85 5.01 -22.35
C PRO A 282 -22.79 5.85 -23.22
#